data_AF-A0A936JEF5-F1
#
_entry.id   AF-A0A936JEF5-F1
#
_cell.length_a   1.000
_cell.length_b   1.000
_cell.length_c   1.000
_cell.angle_alpha   90.00
_cell.angle_beta   90.00
_cell.angle_gamma   90.00
#
_symmetry.space_group_name_H-M   'P 1'
#
loop_
_entity.id
_entity.type
_entity.pdbx_description
1 polymer ?
#
loop_
_entity_poly.entity_id
_entity_poly.type
_entity_poly.pdbx_seq_one_letter_code
_entity_poly.pdbx_strand_id
1 'polypeptide(L)'
;MKYENLFFVFCLFLTQLSVGQGLMTPELLISTPRVSEPAISPDGNNVLYNIRSISIKDNSGNNDIFLLNLANKQNIMLVGGGKSQSQARWMDNVRASFIEDTDNGLRFLKSIHKPWPESK
;
A
#
# COMPACT_ATOMS: atom_id res chain seq x y z
N MET A 1 1.37 -7.56 51.60
CA MET A 1 1.47 -9.03 51.44
C MET A 1 0.27 -9.75 50.82
N LYS A 2 -1.01 -9.29 50.89
CA LYS A 2 -2.13 -10.03 50.24
C LYS A 2 -2.30 -9.79 48.72
N TYR A 3 -1.76 -8.70 48.18
CA TYR A 3 -1.93 -8.29 46.77
C TYR A 3 -0.67 -8.45 45.91
N GLU A 4 0.50 -8.66 46.53
CA GLU A 4 1.77 -8.83 45.81
C GLU A 4 1.78 -10.13 45.01
N ASN A 5 1.20 -11.19 45.56
CA ASN A 5 1.04 -12.48 44.86
C ASN A 5 -0.02 -12.38 43.74
N LEU A 6 -1.01 -11.50 43.87
CA LEU A 6 -2.06 -11.31 42.87
C LEU A 6 -1.52 -10.54 41.65
N PHE A 7 -0.66 -9.55 41.89
CA PHE A 7 0.04 -8.81 40.83
C PHE A 7 0.98 -9.72 40.03
N PHE A 8 1.71 -10.61 40.71
CA PHE A 8 2.63 -11.54 40.05
C PHE A 8 1.91 -12.59 39.20
N VAL A 9 0.77 -13.10 39.67
CA VAL A 9 -0.10 -14.03 38.91
C VAL A 9 -0.75 -13.33 37.72
N PHE A 10 -1.14 -12.06 37.85
CA PHE A 10 -1.67 -11.25 36.74
C PHE A 10 -0.62 -11.02 35.64
N CYS A 11 0.64 -10.74 36.00
CA CYS A 11 1.75 -10.64 35.05
C CYS A 11 2.03 -11.94 34.29
N LEU A 12 1.91 -13.10 34.96
CA LEU A 12 2.04 -14.43 34.33
C LEU A 12 0.89 -14.76 33.37
N PHE A 13 -0.30 -14.18 33.56
CA PHE A 13 -1.42 -14.33 32.62
C PHE A 13 -1.24 -13.47 31.36
N LEU A 14 -0.59 -12.31 31.48
CA LEU A 14 -0.32 -11.42 30.35
C LEU A 14 0.68 -12.00 29.34
N THR A 15 1.61 -12.86 29.76
CA THR A 15 2.58 -13.50 28.85
C THR A 15 1.96 -14.60 27.98
N GLN A 16 0.81 -15.16 28.38
CA GLN A 16 0.09 -16.17 27.61
C GLN A 16 -0.72 -15.58 26.44
N LEU A 17 -0.86 -14.26 26.37
CA LEU A 17 -1.47 -13.56 25.24
C LEU A 17 -0.51 -13.35 24.07
N SER A 18 0.63 -14.03 24.06
CA SER A 18 1.51 -14.10 22.89
C SER A 18 0.79 -14.81 21.75
N VAL A 19 0.07 -14.04 20.92
CA VAL A 19 -0.53 -14.49 19.67
C VAL A 19 0.61 -14.99 18.79
N GLY A 20 0.70 -16.32 18.61
CA GLY A 20 1.63 -16.90 17.66
C GLY A 20 1.40 -16.33 16.27
N GLN A 21 2.49 -16.04 15.55
CA GLN A 21 2.42 -15.62 14.15
C GLN A 21 1.57 -16.63 13.38
N GLY A 22 0.51 -16.16 12.70
CA GLY A 22 -0.36 -17.03 11.91
C GLY A 22 0.47 -17.88 10.95
N LEU A 23 0.11 -19.16 10.80
CA LEU A 23 0.81 -20.09 9.90
C LEU A 23 0.89 -19.49 8.50
N MET A 24 2.11 -19.33 7.99
CA MET A 24 2.36 -18.80 6.67
C MET A 24 2.11 -19.89 5.62
N THR A 25 0.87 -19.99 5.15
CA THR A 25 0.51 -20.94 4.10
C THR A 25 0.95 -20.44 2.72
N PRO A 26 1.12 -21.32 1.71
CA PRO A 26 1.42 -20.90 0.35
C PRO A 26 0.39 -19.93 -0.23
N GLU A 27 -0.90 -20.10 0.09
CA GLU A 27 -1.99 -19.24 -0.36
C GLU A 27 -1.88 -17.84 0.26
N LEU A 28 -1.50 -17.77 1.55
CA LEU A 28 -1.28 -16.49 2.22
C LEU A 28 -0.04 -15.77 1.66
N LEU A 29 1.06 -16.50 1.43
CA LEU A 29 2.27 -15.96 0.82
C LEU A 29 2.00 -15.39 -0.59
N ILE A 30 1.19 -16.08 -1.38
CA ILE A 30 0.84 -15.65 -2.74
C ILE A 30 -0.10 -14.44 -2.70
N SER A 31 -1.14 -14.46 -1.86
CA SER A 31 -2.13 -13.39 -1.78
C SER A 31 -1.61 -12.10 -1.13
N THR A 32 -0.45 -12.16 -0.47
CA THR A 32 0.20 -10.98 0.12
C THR A 32 0.50 -9.91 -0.96
N PRO A 33 0.01 -8.67 -0.80
CA PRO A 33 0.26 -7.59 -1.74
C PRO A 33 1.75 -7.27 -1.86
N ARG A 34 2.22 -7.00 -3.08
CA ARG A 34 3.62 -6.61 -3.33
C ARG A 34 3.73 -5.14 -3.72
N VAL A 35 4.64 -4.42 -3.07
CA VAL A 35 4.92 -3.01 -3.38
C VAL A 35 6.09 -2.93 -4.35
N SER A 36 6.00 -2.07 -5.36
CA SER A 36 7.04 -1.90 -6.38
C SER A 36 7.03 -0.51 -7.02
N GLU A 37 8.06 -0.25 -7.83
CA GLU A 37 8.17 0.93 -8.70
C GLU A 37 7.97 2.31 -8.03
N PRO A 38 8.64 2.61 -6.89
CA PRO A 38 8.49 3.90 -6.25
C PRO A 38 9.06 5.03 -7.14
N ALA A 39 8.31 6.13 -7.25
CA ALA A 39 8.72 7.36 -7.93
C ALA A 39 8.36 8.58 -7.08
N ILE A 40 9.37 9.31 -6.63
CA ILE A 40 9.21 10.53 -5.81
C ILE A 40 8.86 11.71 -6.73
N SER A 41 7.92 12.57 -6.31
CA SER A 41 7.57 13.78 -7.03
C SER A 41 8.73 14.78 -7.09
N PRO A 42 8.81 15.67 -8.10
CA PRO A 42 9.93 16.62 -8.19
C PRO A 42 10.04 17.58 -7.00
N ASP A 43 8.92 17.91 -6.36
CA ASP A 43 8.87 18.71 -5.12
C ASP A 43 9.20 17.91 -3.84
N GLY A 44 9.42 16.60 -3.95
CA GLY A 44 9.76 15.73 -2.83
C GLY A 44 8.63 15.45 -1.84
N ASN A 45 7.38 15.84 -2.14
CA ASN A 45 6.27 15.74 -1.18
C ASN A 45 5.45 14.45 -1.30
N ASN A 46 5.50 13.77 -2.45
CA ASN A 46 4.66 12.62 -2.73
C ASN A 46 5.44 11.49 -3.40
N VAL A 47 4.93 10.27 -3.28
CA VAL A 47 5.47 9.06 -3.91
C VAL A 47 4.36 8.33 -4.66
N LEU A 48 4.57 8.11 -5.95
CA LEU A 48 3.81 7.13 -6.72
C LEU A 48 4.45 5.77 -6.50
N TYR A 49 3.62 4.74 -6.38
CA TYR A 49 4.10 3.37 -6.30
C TYR A 49 3.01 2.39 -6.72
N ASN A 50 3.39 1.16 -7.04
CA ASN A 50 2.46 0.12 -7.46
C ASN A 50 2.23 -0.88 -6.34
N ILE A 51 0.98 -1.30 -6.16
CA ILE A 51 0.61 -2.47 -5.36
C ILE A 51 0.09 -3.56 -6.28
N ARG A 52 0.73 -4.73 -6.25
CA ARG A 52 0.26 -5.92 -6.95
C ARG A 52 -0.64 -6.75 -6.05
N SER A 53 -1.88 -6.96 -6.49
CA SER A 53 -2.82 -7.93 -5.93
C SER A 53 -2.83 -9.21 -6.78
N ILE A 54 -3.14 -10.36 -6.16
CA ILE A 54 -3.22 -11.66 -6.85
C ILE A 54 -4.60 -12.29 -6.59
N SER A 55 -5.29 -12.67 -7.67
CA SER A 55 -6.47 -13.54 -7.62
C SER A 55 -6.05 -14.97 -7.91
N ILE A 56 -6.03 -15.82 -6.88
CA ILE A 56 -5.75 -17.26 -7.03
C ILE A 56 -6.85 -17.91 -7.86
N LYS A 57 -8.11 -17.51 -7.63
CA LYS A 57 -9.28 -18.05 -8.33
C LYS A 57 -9.20 -17.85 -9.84
N ASP A 58 -8.78 -16.65 -10.26
CA ASP A 58 -8.74 -16.27 -11.67
C ASP A 58 -7.35 -16.48 -12.29
N ASN A 59 -6.40 -17.03 -11.51
CA ASN A 59 -4.99 -17.20 -11.88
C ASN A 59 -4.38 -15.92 -12.50
N SER A 60 -4.64 -14.78 -11.87
CA SER A 60 -4.30 -13.47 -12.40
C SER A 60 -3.69 -12.57 -11.33
N GLY A 61 -3.00 -11.51 -11.76
CA GLY A 61 -2.54 -10.46 -10.86
C GLY A 61 -2.71 -9.10 -11.50
N ASN A 62 -3.04 -8.11 -10.67
CA ASN A 62 -3.31 -6.75 -11.09
C ASN A 62 -2.42 -5.77 -10.33
N ASN A 63 -1.83 -4.82 -11.04
CA ASN A 63 -1.11 -3.72 -10.42
C ASN A 63 -1.98 -2.47 -10.44
N ASP A 64 -2.13 -1.84 -9.28
CA ASP A 64 -2.80 -0.54 -9.13
C ASP A 64 -1.76 0.50 -8.68
N ILE A 65 -1.94 1.76 -9.10
CA ILE A 65 -1.06 2.88 -8.74
C ILE A 65 -1.62 3.60 -7.53
N PHE A 66 -0.78 3.77 -6.52
CA PHE A 66 -1.08 4.49 -5.29
C PHE A 66 -0.24 5.77 -5.18
N LEU A 67 -0.76 6.73 -4.42
CA LEU A 67 -0.11 7.99 -4.08
C LEU A 67 0.02 8.09 -2.56
N LEU A 68 1.28 8.14 -2.09
CA LEU A 68 1.62 8.43 -0.70
C LEU A 68 2.04 9.89 -0.58
N ASN A 69 1.42 10.62 0.35
CA ASN A 69 1.92 11.91 0.80
C ASN A 69 2.91 11.71 1.95
N LEU A 70 4.10 12.31 1.84
CA LEU A 70 5.18 12.10 2.82
C LEU A 70 5.00 12.92 4.09
N ALA A 71 4.30 14.06 4.04
CA ALA A 71 4.12 14.93 5.20
C ALA A 71 3.11 14.35 6.21
N ASN A 72 1.96 13.86 5.72
CA ASN A 72 0.88 13.37 6.57
C ASN A 72 0.70 11.84 6.53
N LYS A 73 1.54 11.13 5.75
CA LYS A 73 1.50 9.67 5.56
C LYS A 73 0.17 9.15 4.98
N GLN A 74 -0.65 10.03 4.41
CA GLN A 74 -1.89 9.61 3.76
C GLN A 74 -1.58 8.89 2.46
N ASN A 75 -2.29 7.78 2.25
CA ASN A 75 -2.16 6.94 1.07
C ASN A 75 -3.54 6.77 0.41
N ILE A 76 -3.61 6.98 -0.89
CA ILE A 76 -4.81 6.77 -1.70
C ILE A 76 -4.48 5.96 -2.96
N MET A 77 -5.44 5.16 -3.40
CA MET A 77 -5.40 4.57 -4.74
C MET A 77 -5.67 5.69 -5.75
N LEU A 78 -4.74 5.90 -6.69
CA LEU A 78 -4.82 6.94 -7.70
C LEU A 78 -5.40 6.40 -9.01
N VAL A 79 -4.98 5.20 -9.42
CA VAL A 79 -5.49 4.48 -10.59
C VAL A 79 -5.57 3.01 -10.22
N GLY A 80 -6.74 2.40 -10.44
CA GLY A 80 -6.89 0.98 -10.18
C GLY A 80 -8.31 0.46 -10.32
N GLY A 81 -8.49 -0.81 -9.96
CA GLY A 81 -9.79 -1.50 -9.98
C GLY A 81 -10.23 -1.97 -11.37
N GLY A 82 -9.29 -2.05 -12.32
CA GLY A 82 -9.56 -2.43 -13.70
C GLY A 82 -8.40 -3.18 -14.34
N LYS A 83 -7.84 -2.60 -15.39
CA LYS A 83 -6.64 -3.13 -16.07
C LYS A 83 -5.41 -2.94 -15.19
N SER A 84 -4.35 -3.68 -15.48
CA SER A 84 -3.09 -3.58 -14.74
C SER A 84 -2.30 -2.36 -15.21
N GLN A 85 -1.80 -1.55 -14.28
CA GLN A 85 -0.96 -0.40 -14.57
C GLN A 85 0.49 -0.61 -14.13
N SER A 86 1.45 -0.07 -14.88
CA SER A 86 2.88 -0.14 -14.56
C SER A 86 3.62 1.13 -14.98
N GLN A 87 4.86 1.25 -14.53
CA GLN A 87 5.81 2.30 -14.93
C GLN A 87 5.27 3.72 -14.70
N ALA A 88 4.60 3.94 -13.56
CA ALA A 88 4.16 5.27 -13.17
C ALA A 88 5.37 6.21 -13.01
N ARG A 89 5.38 7.34 -13.71
CA ARG A 89 6.45 8.35 -13.66
C ARG A 89 5.87 9.75 -13.59
N TRP A 90 6.47 10.59 -12.75
CA TRP A 90 6.12 12.00 -12.69
C TRP A 90 6.59 12.71 -13.96
N MET A 91 5.72 13.56 -14.50
CA MET A 91 6.07 14.50 -15.56
C MET A 91 6.37 15.89 -14.97
N ASP A 92 5.68 16.25 -13.89
CA ASP A 92 5.93 17.42 -13.05
C ASP A 92 5.30 17.20 -11.65
N ASN A 93 5.10 18.27 -10.87
CA ASN A 93 4.52 18.19 -9.52
C ASN A 93 3.05 17.75 -9.46
N VAL A 94 2.32 17.79 -10.57
CA VAL A 94 0.86 17.56 -10.61
C VAL A 94 0.43 16.60 -11.72
N ARG A 95 1.34 16.10 -12.55
CA ARG A 95 1.05 15.19 -13.67
C ARG A 95 1.98 13.99 -13.64
N ALA A 96 1.43 12.85 -14.06
CA ALA A 96 2.18 11.60 -14.20
C ALA A 96 1.75 10.84 -15.45
N SER A 97 2.63 9.99 -15.97
CA SER A 97 2.35 9.03 -17.03
C SER A 97 2.48 7.61 -16.49
N PHE A 98 1.76 6.67 -17.08
CA PHE A 98 1.87 5.24 -16.76
C PHE A 98 1.50 4.40 -17.97
N ILE A 99 1.85 3.12 -17.94
CA ILE A 99 1.42 2.13 -18.92
C ILE A 99 0.25 1.35 -18.35
N GLU A 100 -0.76 1.09 -19.18
CA GLU A 100 -1.92 0.28 -18.87
C GLU A 100 -2.02 -0.87 -19.88
N ASP A 101 -2.38 -2.06 -19.40
CA ASP A 101 -2.54 -3.26 -20.20
C ASP A 101 -3.78 -3.18 -21.13
N THR A 102 -3.63 -2.40 -22.20
CA THR A 102 -4.58 -2.15 -23.29
C THR A 102 -3.82 -1.94 -24.60
N ASP A 103 -4.51 -2.05 -25.74
CA ASP A 103 -3.89 -1.94 -27.08
C ASP A 103 -3.09 -0.65 -27.31
N ASN A 104 -3.45 0.44 -26.64
CA ASN A 104 -2.79 1.74 -26.77
C ASN A 104 -1.74 2.04 -25.68
N GLY A 105 -1.53 1.14 -24.71
CA GLY A 105 -0.38 1.09 -23.78
C GLY A 105 -0.16 2.30 -22.87
N LEU A 106 0.14 3.48 -23.41
CA LEU A 106 0.51 4.68 -22.65
C LEU A 106 -0.71 5.51 -22.24
N ARG A 107 -0.74 5.91 -20.96
CA ARG A 107 -1.78 6.73 -20.33
C ARG A 107 -1.16 7.90 -19.58
N PHE A 108 -1.96 8.96 -19.40
CA PHE A 108 -1.56 10.17 -18.67
C PHE A 108 -2.59 10.50 -17.59
N LEU A 109 -2.13 10.73 -16.36
CA LEU A 109 -2.90 11.43 -15.34
C LEU A 109 -2.82 12.94 -15.58
N LYS A 110 -3.92 13.52 -16.05
CA LYS A 110 -4.07 14.96 -16.19
C LYS A 110 -4.60 15.54 -14.87
N SER A 111 -3.68 15.97 -14.02
CA SER A 111 -3.92 16.60 -12.72
C SER A 111 -4.19 15.64 -11.55
N ILE A 112 -3.12 15.23 -10.89
CA ILE A 112 -3.13 14.71 -9.52
C ILE A 112 -3.39 15.92 -8.60
N HIS A 113 -4.63 16.36 -8.53
CA HIS A 113 -5.04 17.38 -7.56
C HIS A 113 -4.81 16.80 -6.17
N LYS A 114 -4.05 17.51 -5.32
CA LYS A 114 -3.87 17.18 -3.91
C LYS A 114 -5.28 17.04 -3.29
N PRO A 115 -5.79 15.84 -2.98
CA PRO A 115 -7.11 15.71 -2.36
C PRO A 115 -7.01 15.93 -0.84
N TRP A 116 -5.88 16.44 -0.37
CA TRP A 116 -5.54 16.52 1.05
C TRP A 116 -6.04 17.84 1.62
N PRO A 117 -6.84 17.83 2.71
CA PRO A 117 -7.05 19.05 3.46
C PRO A 117 -5.69 19.55 3.96
N GLU A 118 -5.43 20.86 3.83
CA GLU A 118 -4.22 21.47 4.37
C GLU A 118 -4.10 21.09 5.85
N SER A 119 -2.93 20.56 6.23
CA SER A 119 -2.63 20.26 7.63
C SER A 119 -2.69 21.56 8.42
N LYS A 120 -3.58 21.61 9.42
CA LYS A 120 -3.61 22.69 10.41
C LYS A 120 -2.32 22.75 11.22
#